data_AF-A0A383EER9-F1
#
_entry.id   AF-A0A383EER9-F1
#
_cell.length_a   1.000
_cell.length_b   1.000
_cell.length_c   1.000
_cell.angle_alpha   90.00
_cell.angle_beta   90.00
_cell.angle_gamma   90.00
#
_symmetry.space_group_name_H-M   'P 1'
#
loop_
_entity.id
_entity.type
_entity.pdbx_description
1 polymer ?
#
loop_
_entity_poly.entity_id
_entity_poly.type
_entity_poly.pdbx_seq_one_letter_code
_entity_poly.pdbx_strand_id
1 'polypeptide(L)'
;MSGLTSKSRIIFLGTGTSEGVPRVSCLTNPASQCKVCPDAIRQGSPNRRRNTSILIQRQLADGRINNIVIDAGKFFYESAIQWFPKFAVECIDALVITHAHADAIGGLDDLRDWTNNTQESLPIYLRDSD
;
A
#
# COMPACT_ATOMS: atom_id res chain seq x y z
N MET A 1 -0.39 -19.67 -31.44
CA MET A 1 -0.16 -19.75 -29.99
C MET A 1 0.54 -18.47 -29.56
N SER A 2 -0.20 -17.48 -29.08
CA SER A 2 0.34 -16.19 -28.64
C SER A 2 1.07 -16.39 -27.30
N GLY A 3 2.35 -16.03 -27.26
CA GLY A 3 3.16 -16.10 -26.05
C GLY A 3 2.54 -15.25 -24.94
N LEU A 4 2.04 -15.90 -23.89
CA LEU A 4 1.74 -15.22 -22.63
C LEU A 4 3.08 -14.75 -22.05
N THR A 5 3.45 -13.50 -22.31
CA THR A 5 4.48 -12.86 -21.48
C THR A 5 3.91 -12.77 -20.07
N SER A 6 4.38 -13.63 -19.17
CA SER A 6 4.07 -13.56 -17.75
C SER A 6 4.57 -12.23 -17.20
N LYS A 7 3.66 -11.33 -16.80
CA LYS A 7 4.04 -9.99 -16.34
C LYS A 7 3.85 -9.86 -14.84
N SER A 8 4.88 -10.29 -14.11
CA SER A 8 5.17 -9.79 -12.77
C SER A 8 5.24 -8.26 -12.79
N ARG A 9 4.79 -7.62 -11.72
CA ARG A 9 4.70 -6.16 -11.61
C ARG A 9 4.93 -5.69 -10.19
N ILE A 10 5.32 -4.42 -10.08
CA ILE A 10 5.40 -3.69 -8.82
C ILE A 10 4.36 -2.57 -8.89
N ILE A 11 3.54 -2.47 -7.87
CA ILE A 11 2.50 -1.45 -7.72
C ILE A 11 2.86 -0.61 -6.50
N PHE A 12 3.01 0.69 -6.70
CA PHE A 12 3.24 1.61 -5.59
C PHE A 12 1.91 1.91 -4.90
N LEU A 13 1.72 1.35 -3.71
CA LEU A 13 0.54 1.58 -2.88
C LEU A 13 0.58 3.00 -2.28
N GLY A 14 1.78 3.44 -1.91
CA GLY A 14 2.07 4.83 -1.56
C GLY A 14 3.52 5.23 -1.82
N THR A 15 3.75 6.54 -1.94
CA THR A 15 5.05 7.16 -2.29
C THR A 15 5.27 8.47 -1.52
N GLY A 16 4.66 8.57 -0.34
CA GLY A 16 4.66 9.73 0.53
C GLY A 16 5.60 9.58 1.72
N THR A 17 5.64 10.62 2.53
CA THR A 17 6.39 10.61 3.79
C THR A 17 5.63 9.84 4.87
N SER A 18 6.17 9.81 6.09
CA SER A 18 5.50 9.23 7.26
C SER A 18 4.11 9.82 7.54
N GLU A 19 3.86 11.04 7.10
CA GLU A 19 2.59 11.75 7.27
C GLU A 19 1.75 11.78 5.98
N GLY A 20 2.27 11.23 4.89
CA GLY A 20 1.66 11.36 3.57
C GLY A 20 1.60 12.81 3.07
N VAL A 21 0.81 13.01 2.02
CA VAL A 21 0.44 14.31 1.44
C VAL A 21 -1.02 14.20 0.98
N PRO A 22 -1.90 15.13 1.40
CA PRO A 22 -1.63 16.39 2.09
C PRO A 22 -1.31 16.25 3.58
N ARG A 23 -0.66 17.29 4.14
CA ARG A 23 -0.54 17.49 5.60
C ARG A 23 -1.73 18.32 6.07
N VAL A 24 -2.44 17.84 7.11
CA VAL A 24 -3.59 18.56 7.70
C VAL A 24 -3.20 19.99 8.10
N SER A 25 -2.04 20.16 8.74
CA SER A 25 -1.54 21.48 9.15
C SER A 25 -1.31 22.45 7.98
N CYS A 26 -0.94 21.96 6.80
CA CYS A 26 -0.80 22.81 5.62
C CYS A 26 -2.15 23.30 5.07
N LEU A 27 -3.24 22.59 5.38
CA LEU A 27 -4.60 22.93 4.95
C LEU A 27 -5.34 23.78 5.98
N THR A 28 -5.00 23.66 7.27
CA THR A 28 -5.71 24.34 8.36
C THR A 28 -4.98 25.54 8.93
N ASN A 29 -3.67 25.67 8.73
CA ASN A 29 -2.90 26.85 9.14
C ASN A 29 -3.08 27.99 8.12
N PRO A 30 -3.71 29.13 8.47
CA PRO A 30 -3.91 30.26 7.55
C PRO A 30 -2.62 30.90 7.03
N ALA A 31 -1.50 30.72 7.75
CA ALA A 31 -0.19 31.21 7.34
C ALA A 31 0.54 30.25 6.37
N SER A 32 0.00 29.06 6.12
CA SER A 32 0.59 28.08 5.21
C SER A 32 0.55 28.59 3.77
N GLN A 33 1.73 28.65 3.13
CA GLN A 33 1.87 29.00 1.71
C GLN A 33 2.05 27.75 0.82
N CYS A 34 1.75 26.55 1.35
CA CYS A 34 1.95 25.30 0.64
C CYS A 34 1.02 25.20 -0.58
N LYS A 35 1.60 25.12 -1.79
CA LYS A 35 0.84 24.91 -3.03
C LYS A 35 0.48 23.43 -3.27
N VAL A 36 1.20 22.51 -2.64
CA VAL A 36 1.07 21.06 -2.89
C VAL A 36 -0.08 20.44 -2.12
N CYS A 37 -0.27 20.77 -0.84
CA CYS A 37 -1.33 20.15 -0.03
C CYS A 37 -2.75 20.50 -0.52
N PRO A 38 -3.06 21.76 -0.89
CA PRO A 38 -4.34 22.09 -1.50
C PRO A 38 -4.55 21.40 -2.86
N ASP A 39 -3.48 21.14 -3.61
CA ASP A 39 -3.56 20.36 -4.83
C ASP A 39 -3.85 18.87 -4.56
N ALA A 40 -3.22 18.31 -3.54
CA ALA A 40 -3.30 16.90 -3.18
C ALA A 40 -4.67 16.44 -2.66
N ILE A 41 -5.55 17.36 -2.25
CA ILE A 41 -6.95 17.02 -1.91
C ILE A 41 -7.85 16.86 -3.16
N ARG A 42 -7.42 17.36 -4.32
CA ARG A 42 -8.21 17.24 -5.55
C ARG A 42 -8.23 15.79 -6.01
N GLN A 43 -9.40 15.34 -6.47
CA GLN A 43 -9.56 14.00 -7.01
C GLN A 43 -8.57 13.76 -8.17
N GLY A 44 -7.85 12.63 -8.11
CA GLY A 44 -6.88 12.25 -9.13
C GLY A 44 -5.57 13.06 -9.10
N SER A 45 -5.34 13.93 -8.11
CA SER A 45 -4.05 14.64 -8.02
C SER A 45 -2.90 13.64 -7.80
N PRO A 46 -1.82 13.71 -8.60
CA PRO A 46 -0.62 12.90 -8.39
C PRO A 46 0.16 13.34 -7.13
N ASN A 47 -0.18 14.50 -6.55
CA ASN A 47 0.41 14.98 -5.31
C ASN A 47 -0.23 14.34 -4.07
N ARG A 48 -1.32 13.59 -4.23
CA ARG A 48 -1.87 12.78 -3.15
C ARG A 48 -1.00 11.55 -2.93
N ARG A 49 -0.29 11.51 -1.80
CA ARG A 49 0.72 10.50 -1.52
C ARG A 49 0.46 9.85 -0.16
N ARG A 50 0.26 8.54 -0.17
CA ARG A 50 0.09 7.70 1.02
C ARG A 50 1.45 7.28 1.59
N ASN A 51 1.48 6.70 2.79
CA ASN A 51 2.72 6.13 3.36
C ASN A 51 3.38 5.18 2.35
N THR A 52 4.71 5.21 2.30
CA THR A 52 5.49 4.33 1.42
C THR A 52 5.10 2.88 1.63
N SER A 53 4.69 2.23 0.54
CA SER A 53 4.31 0.83 0.54
C SER A 53 4.24 0.35 -0.92
N ILE A 54 4.57 -0.92 -1.14
CA ILE A 54 4.48 -1.54 -2.47
C ILE A 54 3.79 -2.90 -2.40
N LEU A 55 3.11 -3.24 -3.49
CA LEU A 55 2.68 -4.61 -3.80
C LEU A 55 3.56 -5.16 -4.91
N ILE A 56 4.22 -6.28 -4.63
CA ILE A 56 4.93 -7.09 -5.60
C ILE A 56 4.02 -8.23 -6.00
N GLN A 57 3.51 -8.19 -7.23
CA GLN A 57 2.68 -9.25 -7.79
C GLN A 57 3.52 -10.06 -8.78
N ARG A 58 3.78 -11.32 -8.45
CA ARG A 58 4.62 -12.24 -9.23
C ARG A 58 3.78 -13.33 -9.85
N GLN A 59 4.04 -13.62 -11.12
CA GLN A 59 3.56 -14.87 -11.72
C GLN A 59 4.61 -15.95 -11.51
N LEU A 60 4.21 -17.05 -10.87
CA LEU A 60 5.06 -18.21 -10.60
C LEU A 60 5.14 -19.12 -11.83
N ALA A 61 6.11 -20.05 -11.83
CA ALA A 61 6.33 -20.98 -12.95
C ALA A 61 5.13 -21.90 -13.23
N ASP A 62 4.32 -22.17 -12.21
CA ASP A 62 3.08 -22.95 -12.30
C ASP A 62 1.86 -22.10 -12.69
N GLY A 63 2.06 -20.82 -13.00
CA GLY A 63 1.01 -19.89 -13.42
C GLY A 63 0.27 -19.21 -12.28
N ARG A 64 0.47 -19.61 -11.01
CA ARG A 64 -0.16 -18.95 -9.86
C ARG A 64 0.37 -17.53 -9.69
N ILE A 65 -0.49 -16.66 -9.16
CA ILE A 65 -0.12 -15.31 -8.76
C ILE A 65 0.28 -15.32 -7.29
N ASN A 66 1.38 -14.64 -6.97
CA ASN A 66 1.88 -14.44 -5.62
C ASN A 66 1.96 -12.93 -5.33
N ASN A 67 1.17 -12.46 -4.37
CA ASN A 67 1.01 -11.07 -3.95
C ASN A 67 1.74 -10.84 -2.63
N ILE A 68 2.84 -10.08 -2.69
CA ILE A 68 3.65 -9.73 -1.53
C ILE A 68 3.50 -8.23 -1.26
N VAL A 69 3.01 -7.87 -0.08
CA VAL A 69 2.93 -6.47 0.36
C VAL A 69 4.16 -6.13 1.18
N ILE A 70 4.77 -4.98 0.92
CA ILE A 70 5.82 -4.40 1.75
C ILE A 70 5.22 -3.18 2.45
N ASP A 71 5.22 -3.23 3.78
CA ASP A 71 4.64 -2.27 4.72
C ASP A 71 3.12 -2.08 4.63
N ALA A 72 2.47 -2.00 5.80
CA ALA A 72 1.05 -1.73 5.98
C ALA A 72 0.88 -0.50 6.90
N GLY A 73 1.26 0.67 6.36
CA GLY A 73 1.17 1.96 7.05
C GLY A 73 -0.26 2.46 7.29
N LYS A 74 -0.39 3.64 7.88
CA LYS A 74 -1.69 4.30 8.24
C LYS A 74 -2.68 4.46 7.08
N PHE A 75 -2.21 4.37 5.84
CA PHE A 75 -3.01 4.51 4.63
C PHE A 75 -3.21 3.19 3.88
N PHE A 76 -2.92 2.04 4.52
CA PHE A 76 -3.03 0.72 3.90
C PHE A 76 -4.45 0.48 3.38
N TYR A 77 -5.48 0.64 4.22
CA TYR A 77 -6.89 0.48 3.82
C TYR A 77 -7.24 1.23 2.53
N GLU A 78 -6.89 2.52 2.48
CA GLU A 78 -7.20 3.35 1.33
C GLU A 78 -6.44 2.93 0.06
N SER A 79 -5.20 2.45 0.23
CA SER A 79 -4.39 1.92 -0.85
C SER A 79 -4.96 0.60 -1.38
N ALA A 80 -5.40 -0.28 -0.47
CA ALA A 80 -5.98 -1.58 -0.81
C ALA A 80 -7.28 -1.38 -1.59
N ILE A 81 -8.20 -0.53 -1.13
CA ILE A 81 -9.43 -0.17 -1.85
C ILE A 81 -9.13 0.32 -3.28
N GLN A 82 -8.13 1.18 -3.43
CA GLN A 82 -7.81 1.74 -4.76
C GLN A 82 -7.19 0.70 -5.69
N TRP A 83 -6.25 -0.10 -5.19
CA TRP A 83 -5.36 -0.87 -6.05
C TRP A 83 -5.72 -2.34 -6.16
N PHE A 84 -6.23 -2.96 -5.10
CA PHE A 84 -6.42 -4.42 -5.06
C PHE A 84 -7.50 -4.89 -6.05
N PRO A 85 -8.69 -4.25 -6.13
CA PRO A 85 -9.69 -4.60 -7.15
C PRO A 85 -9.18 -4.36 -8.57
N LYS A 86 -8.39 -3.30 -8.78
CA LYS A 86 -7.84 -2.93 -10.11
C LYS A 86 -6.83 -3.96 -10.62
N PHE A 87 -6.12 -4.64 -9.72
CA PHE A 87 -5.08 -5.60 -10.06
C PHE A 87 -5.42 -7.04 -9.67
N ALA A 88 -6.69 -7.32 -9.38
CA ALA A 88 -7.21 -8.64 -9.01
C ALA A 88 -6.39 -9.29 -7.88
N VAL A 89 -6.14 -8.52 -6.81
CA VAL A 89 -5.45 -9.00 -5.61
C VAL A 89 -6.47 -9.64 -4.69
N GLU A 90 -6.68 -10.95 -4.86
CA GLU A 90 -7.66 -11.73 -4.11
C GLU A 90 -7.12 -12.21 -2.76
N CYS A 91 -5.81 -12.42 -2.66
CA CYS A 91 -5.13 -12.81 -1.42
C CYS A 91 -3.82 -12.03 -1.26
N ILE A 92 -3.36 -11.93 -0.02
CA ILE A 92 -2.03 -11.45 0.33
C ILE A 92 -1.23 -12.68 0.79
N ASP A 93 -0.24 -13.10 0.01
CA ASP A 93 0.55 -14.31 0.30
C ASP A 93 1.63 -14.05 1.37
N ALA A 94 2.10 -12.80 1.45
CA ALA A 94 3.03 -12.37 2.48
C ALA A 94 2.93 -10.87 2.72
N LEU A 95 3.05 -10.47 3.98
CA LEU A 95 3.34 -9.10 4.38
C LEU A 95 4.77 -9.04 4.92
N VAL A 96 5.57 -8.12 4.41
CA VAL A 96 6.91 -7.81 4.94
C VAL A 96 6.86 -6.43 5.57
N ILE A 97 7.25 -6.32 6.83
CA ILE A 97 7.39 -5.04 7.52
C ILE A 97 8.87 -4.66 7.59
N THR A 98 9.18 -3.46 7.14
CA THR A 98 10.56 -2.97 7.07
C THR A 98 11.08 -2.46 8.41
N HIS A 99 10.23 -1.84 9.23
CA HIS A 99 10.57 -1.29 10.55
C HIS A 99 9.31 -0.95 11.37
N ALA A 100 9.42 -0.76 12.68
CA ALA A 100 8.27 -0.58 13.58
C ALA A 100 7.77 0.87 13.75
N HIS A 101 7.91 1.75 12.74
CA HIS A 101 7.27 3.07 12.79
C HIS A 101 5.84 3.05 12.26
N ALA A 102 5.00 3.97 12.76
CA ALA A 102 3.58 4.01 12.44
C ALA A 102 3.28 4.14 10.94
N ASP A 103 4.16 4.75 10.15
CA ASP A 103 4.02 4.80 8.70
C ASP A 103 4.27 3.48 7.98
N ALA A 104 4.86 2.49 8.65
CA ALA A 104 5.04 1.13 8.14
C ALA A 104 4.04 0.11 8.72
N ILE A 105 3.54 0.34 9.96
CA ILE A 105 2.67 -0.63 10.66
C ILE A 105 1.28 -0.11 11.08
N GLY A 106 1.00 1.17 10.86
CA GLY A 106 -0.19 1.84 11.40
C GLY A 106 -1.53 1.36 10.82
N GLY A 107 -1.53 0.54 9.77
CA GLY A 107 -2.72 -0.03 9.13
C GLY A 107 -2.84 -1.55 9.32
N LEU A 108 -2.10 -2.15 10.25
CA LEU A 108 -2.17 -3.59 10.48
C LEU A 108 -3.58 -4.08 10.87
N ASP A 109 -4.38 -3.25 11.55
CA ASP A 109 -5.75 -3.64 11.93
C ASP A 109 -6.66 -3.86 10.71
N ASP A 110 -6.42 -3.14 9.62
CA ASP A 110 -7.18 -3.26 8.38
C ASP A 110 -7.03 -4.64 7.72
N LEU A 111 -5.94 -5.36 8.00
CA LEU A 111 -5.71 -6.73 7.49
C LEU A 111 -6.69 -7.74 8.09
N ARG A 112 -7.36 -7.39 9.20
CA ARG A 112 -8.38 -8.23 9.82
C ARG A 112 -9.52 -8.54 8.87
N ASP A 113 -9.87 -7.63 7.97
CA ASP A 113 -10.91 -7.87 6.97
C ASP A 113 -10.55 -9.05 6.07
N TRP A 114 -9.28 -9.14 5.63
CA TRP A 114 -8.79 -10.27 4.84
C TRP A 114 -8.79 -11.56 5.64
N THR A 115 -8.28 -11.56 6.88
CA THR A 115 -8.21 -12.80 7.67
C THR A 115 -9.56 -13.29 8.18
N ASN A 116 -10.57 -12.40 8.23
CA ASN A 116 -11.94 -12.77 8.61
C ASN A 116 -12.77 -13.24 7.42
N ASN A 117 -12.55 -12.67 6.23
CA ASN A 117 -13.50 -12.78 5.13
C ASN A 117 -12.90 -13.34 3.82
N THR A 118 -11.58 -13.47 3.70
CA THR A 118 -10.93 -13.75 2.41
C THR A 118 -9.86 -14.85 2.46
N GLN A 119 -9.05 -14.91 3.50
CA GLN A 119 -8.01 -15.94 3.69
C GLN A 119 -7.93 -16.35 5.16
N GLU A 120 -7.52 -17.58 5.45
CA GLU A 120 -7.49 -18.09 6.84
C GLU A 120 -6.40 -17.43 7.71
N SER A 121 -5.25 -17.13 7.10
CA SER A 121 -4.12 -16.51 7.80
C SER A 121 -3.28 -15.67 6.84
N LEU A 122 -2.47 -14.76 7.40
CA LEU A 122 -1.52 -13.95 6.66
C LEU A 122 -0.13 -14.08 7.31
N PRO A 123 0.86 -14.66 6.61
CA PRO A 123 2.24 -14.66 7.07
C PRO A 123 2.81 -13.23 7.10
N ILE A 124 3.34 -12.81 8.25
CA ILE A 124 3.99 -11.52 8.45
C ILE A 124 5.48 -11.75 8.75
N TYR A 125 6.34 -11.14 7.94
CA TYR A 125 7.79 -11.22 8.05
C TYR A 125 8.34 -9.91 8.58
N LEU A 126 9.17 -9.99 9.62
CA LEU A 126 9.82 -8.87 10.28
C LEU A 126 11.34 -9.05 10.20
N ARG A 127 12.09 -7.97 10.40
CA ARG A 127 13.52 -8.05 10.71
C ARG A 127 13.74 -8.49 12.16
N ASP A 128 14.88 -9.13 12.43
CA ASP A 128 15.22 -9.63 13.77
C ASP A 128 15.38 -8.51 14.82
N SER A 129 15.82 -7.34 14.39
CA SER A 129 15.99 -6.15 15.21
C SER A 129 15.88 -4.90 14.34
N ASP A 130 15.28 -3.83 14.87
CA ASP A 130 15.20 -2.51 14.22
C ASP A 130 16.54 -1.75 14.19
#